data_AF-A0A8B7DHH2-F1
#
_entry.id   AF-A0A8B7DHH2-F1
#
_cell.length_a   1.000
_cell.length_b   1.000
_cell.length_c   1.000
_cell.angle_alpha   90.00
_cell.angle_beta   90.00
_cell.angle_gamma   90.00
#
_symmetry.space_group_name_H-M   'P 1'
#
loop_
_entity.id
_entity.type
_entity.pdbx_description
1 polymer ?
#
loop_
_entity_poly.entity_id
_entity_poly.type
_entity_poly.pdbx_seq_one_letter_code
_entity_poly.pdbx_strand_id
1 'polypeptide(L)'
;MLVGDTDNSEYILIAKLDNAKNLSTLLKAIHFRESAIIFVSENGLKVTVEESKFLQASAFIQSSIFQEYIFTEESATFKINLNVLIECLHIFGGSESSSHTALKMCYAGHGFPLKLLLAEDGGVLTECSINTQDPEEIVDFNFTSSEVRNKIIMKSAALKDVFQELDMSSDVIQLLLSPASPYFRISTFGNSGSIHVDYPRDSEMIETFECQQTQSSRQIQNIINEAFNKSFVCLK
;
A
#
# COMPACT_ATOMS: atom_id res chain seq x y z
N MET A 1 13.49 -6.03 -24.89
CA MET A 1 14.84 -6.34 -24.38
C MET A 1 15.43 -5.01 -23.91
N LEU A 2 15.49 -4.77 -22.60
CA LEU A 2 16.06 -3.54 -22.05
C LEU A 2 17.56 -3.56 -22.34
N VAL A 3 18.00 -2.79 -23.35
CA VAL A 3 19.40 -2.70 -23.73
C VAL A 3 20.09 -1.80 -22.71
N GLY A 4 20.83 -2.44 -21.81
CA GLY A 4 21.55 -1.81 -20.70
C GLY A 4 22.24 -2.88 -19.86
N ASP A 5 23.00 -3.78 -20.52
CA ASP A 5 24.00 -4.63 -19.86
C ASP A 5 25.26 -3.80 -19.62
N THR A 6 25.14 -2.83 -18.72
CA THR A 6 26.31 -2.34 -17.97
C THR A 6 26.46 -3.24 -16.77
N ASP A 7 27.68 -3.71 -16.54
CA ASP A 7 28.13 -4.65 -15.51
C ASP A 7 27.21 -4.70 -14.27
N ASN A 8 26.38 -5.74 -14.19
CA ASN A 8 25.41 -5.91 -13.10
C ASN A 8 26.11 -6.23 -11.75
N SER A 9 27.44 -6.40 -11.74
CA SER A 9 28.21 -6.78 -10.54
C SER A 9 28.28 -5.70 -9.46
N GLU A 10 27.95 -4.45 -9.78
CA GLU A 10 27.96 -3.33 -8.83
C GLU A 10 26.63 -3.17 -8.04
N TYR A 11 25.57 -3.91 -8.40
CA TYR A 11 24.26 -3.75 -7.79
C TYR A 11 23.96 -4.85 -6.78
N ILE A 12 23.61 -4.45 -5.55
CA ILE A 12 23.11 -5.39 -4.54
C ILE A 12 21.66 -5.79 -4.80
N LEU A 13 20.90 -4.99 -5.57
CA LEU A 13 19.53 -5.28 -5.99
C LEU A 13 19.36 -5.02 -7.48
N ILE A 14 18.83 -6.02 -8.19
CA ILE A 14 18.29 -5.90 -9.54
C ILE A 14 16.89 -6.52 -9.54
N ALA A 15 15.88 -5.72 -9.89
CA ALA A 15 14.50 -6.19 -9.98
C ALA A 15 13.86 -5.77 -11.30
N LYS A 16 13.26 -6.70 -12.04
CA LYS A 16 12.62 -6.43 -13.34
C LYS A 16 11.13 -6.72 -13.30
N LEU A 17 10.34 -5.78 -13.82
CA LEU A 17 8.90 -5.90 -14.06
C LEU A 17 8.62 -5.70 -15.55
N ASP A 18 7.74 -6.50 -16.12
CA ASP A 18 7.19 -6.31 -17.47
C ASP A 18 6.22 -5.13 -17.54
N ASN A 19 5.61 -4.79 -16.41
CA ASN A 19 4.67 -3.68 -16.32
C ASN A 19 4.84 -2.87 -15.03
N ALA A 20 5.38 -1.66 -15.16
CA ALA A 20 5.53 -0.67 -14.08
C ALA A 20 4.18 -0.27 -13.44
N LYS A 21 3.05 -0.50 -14.13
CA LYS A 21 1.70 -0.28 -13.55
C LYS A 21 1.43 -1.17 -12.34
N ASN A 22 1.98 -2.39 -12.32
CA ASN A 22 1.81 -3.31 -11.20
C ASN A 22 2.38 -2.71 -9.90
N LEU A 23 3.60 -2.17 -9.96
CA LEU A 23 4.23 -1.50 -8.83
C LEU A 23 3.53 -0.18 -8.49
N SER A 24 3.32 0.69 -9.48
CA SER A 24 2.79 2.02 -9.22
C SER A 24 1.35 2.04 -8.70
N THR A 25 0.51 1.09 -9.10
CA THR A 25 -0.86 0.95 -8.56
C THR A 25 -0.84 0.63 -7.08
N LEU A 26 0.04 -0.29 -6.68
CA LEU A 26 0.26 -0.64 -5.28
C LEU A 26 0.86 0.52 -4.48
N LEU A 27 1.81 1.27 -5.05
CA LEU A 27 2.39 2.43 -4.36
C LEU A 27 1.37 3.55 -4.17
N LYS A 28 0.49 3.81 -5.14
CA LYS A 28 -0.64 4.76 -4.98
C LYS A 28 -1.56 4.36 -3.83
N ALA A 29 -1.73 3.06 -3.58
CA ALA A 29 -2.58 2.55 -2.51
C ALA A 29 -2.11 2.96 -1.11
N ILE A 30 -0.82 3.30 -0.95
CA ILE A 30 -0.22 3.71 0.33
C ILE A 30 0.33 5.14 0.29
N HIS A 31 0.05 5.90 -0.77
CA HIS A 31 0.62 7.23 -1.00
C HIS A 31 -0.17 8.32 -0.27
N PHE A 32 0.12 8.51 1.01
CA PHE A 32 -0.39 9.65 1.82
C PHE A 32 0.73 10.50 2.44
N ARG A 33 2.00 10.17 2.16
CA ARG A 33 3.17 10.99 2.50
C ARG A 33 4.14 11.08 1.35
N GLU A 34 4.97 12.12 1.40
CA GLU A 34 5.99 12.37 0.38
C GLU A 34 7.15 11.38 0.41
N SER A 35 7.41 10.75 1.55
CA SER A 35 8.52 9.81 1.73
C SER A 35 8.03 8.44 2.15
N ALA A 36 8.76 7.41 1.72
CA ALA A 36 8.54 6.02 2.13
C ALA A 36 9.87 5.35 2.49
N ILE A 37 9.79 4.35 3.35
CA ILE A 37 10.90 3.46 3.69
C ILE A 37 10.75 2.18 2.87
N ILE A 38 11.77 1.84 2.10
CA ILE A 38 11.86 0.63 1.30
C ILE A 38 12.76 -0.34 2.05
N PHE A 39 12.20 -1.50 2.38
CA PHE A 39 12.91 -2.67 2.90
C PHE A 39 13.02 -3.73 1.80
N VAL A 40 14.22 -4.26 1.62
CA VAL A 40 14.59 -5.23 0.58
C VAL A 40 15.13 -6.49 1.26
N SER A 41 14.67 -7.65 0.80
CA SER A 41 15.15 -8.97 1.26
C SER A 41 14.99 -10.00 0.15
N GLU A 42 15.49 -11.23 0.35
CA GLU A 42 15.26 -12.34 -0.60
C GLU A 42 13.77 -12.58 -0.96
N ASN A 43 12.87 -12.24 -0.04
CA ASN A 43 11.43 -12.45 -0.20
C ASN A 43 10.75 -11.36 -1.04
N GLY A 44 11.43 -10.24 -1.31
CA GLY A 44 10.90 -9.13 -2.10
C GLY A 44 11.05 -7.76 -1.44
N LEU A 45 10.19 -6.82 -1.87
CA LEU A 45 10.21 -5.41 -1.45
C LEU A 45 9.02 -5.10 -0.55
N LYS A 46 9.29 -4.47 0.60
CA LYS A 46 8.25 -3.86 1.45
C LYS A 46 8.41 -2.34 1.42
N VAL A 47 7.38 -1.63 1.00
CA VAL A 47 7.33 -0.17 1.02
C VAL A 47 6.41 0.27 2.14
N THR A 48 6.94 1.03 3.10
CA THR A 48 6.23 1.46 4.30
C THR A 48 6.12 2.98 4.32
N VAL A 49 4.92 3.48 4.56
CA VAL A 49 4.63 4.90 4.77
C VAL A 49 4.04 5.07 6.17
N GLU A 50 4.55 6.05 6.92
CA GLU A 50 4.11 6.33 8.29
C GLU A 50 3.72 7.80 8.47
N GLU A 51 2.62 8.02 9.18
CA GLU A 51 2.11 9.32 9.59
C GLU A 51 2.14 9.40 11.12
N SER A 52 3.01 10.26 11.63
CA SER A 52 3.01 10.72 13.03
C SER A 52 2.93 9.59 14.07
N LYS A 53 3.55 8.43 13.78
CA LYS A 53 3.60 7.24 14.65
C LYS A 53 2.24 6.60 15.00
N PHE A 54 1.16 7.01 14.33
CA PHE A 54 -0.20 6.52 14.63
C PHE A 54 -0.84 5.79 13.45
N LEU A 55 -0.47 6.13 12.22
CA LEU A 55 -0.93 5.44 11.02
C LEU A 55 0.29 4.95 10.24
N GLN A 56 0.26 3.67 9.87
CA GLN A 56 1.26 3.07 9.01
C GLN A 56 0.55 2.23 7.95
N ALA A 57 1.03 2.34 6.71
CA ALA A 57 0.62 1.46 5.62
C ALA A 57 1.84 0.79 5.02
N SER A 58 1.69 -0.47 4.66
CA SER A 58 2.74 -1.25 4.03
C SER A 58 2.22 -1.92 2.77
N ALA A 59 2.96 -1.75 1.68
CA ALA A 59 2.81 -2.51 0.46
C ALA A 59 3.92 -3.54 0.39
N PHE A 60 3.58 -4.79 0.07
CA PHE A 60 4.57 -5.85 -0.09
C PHE A 60 4.49 -6.44 -1.50
N ILE A 61 5.64 -6.50 -2.17
CA ILE A 61 5.81 -7.08 -3.50
C ILE A 61 6.75 -8.27 -3.34
N GLN A 62 6.19 -9.48 -3.45
CA GLN A 62 6.96 -10.72 -3.39
C GLN A 62 7.96 -10.80 -4.55
N SER A 63 9.13 -11.39 -4.30
CA SER A 63 10.18 -11.57 -5.31
C SER A 63 9.69 -12.36 -6.54
N SER A 64 8.73 -13.27 -6.37
CA SER A 64 8.11 -14.04 -7.46
C SER A 64 7.26 -13.23 -8.44
N ILE A 65 6.88 -11.98 -8.10
CA ILE A 65 6.15 -11.08 -9.01
C ILE A 65 7.09 -10.51 -10.08
N PHE A 66 8.38 -10.42 -9.79
CA PHE A 66 9.39 -9.92 -10.71
C PHE A 66 9.81 -11.01 -11.69
N GLN A 67 10.04 -10.65 -12.96
CA GLN A 67 10.63 -11.57 -13.92
C GLN A 67 12.10 -11.88 -13.60
N GLU A 68 12.76 -10.95 -12.91
CA GLU A 68 14.11 -11.12 -12.39
C GLU A 68 14.21 -10.39 -11.06
N TYR A 69 14.68 -11.08 -10.03
CA TYR A 69 14.93 -10.52 -8.72
C TYR A 69 16.25 -11.07 -8.19
N ILE A 70 17.27 -10.24 -8.18
CA ILE A 70 18.60 -10.56 -7.68
C ILE A 70 18.85 -9.65 -6.49
N PHE A 71 19.10 -10.25 -5.33
CA PHE A 71 19.48 -9.53 -4.13
C PHE A 71 20.64 -10.26 -3.44
N THR A 72 21.73 -9.57 -3.11
CA THR A 72 22.99 -10.20 -2.66
C THR A 72 23.31 -10.03 -1.18
N GLU A 73 22.54 -9.22 -0.46
CA GLU A 73 22.71 -8.95 0.97
C GLU A 73 21.66 -9.71 1.81
N GLU A 74 21.78 -9.69 3.13
CA GLU A 74 20.75 -10.25 4.03
C GLU A 74 19.49 -9.37 4.02
N SER A 75 19.68 -8.06 4.12
CA SER A 75 18.62 -7.06 3.96
C SER A 75 19.21 -5.69 3.64
N ALA A 76 18.41 -4.82 3.03
CA ALA A 76 18.76 -3.43 2.82
C ALA A 76 17.54 -2.56 3.11
N THR A 77 17.76 -1.40 3.75
CA THR A 77 16.70 -0.44 4.06
C THR A 77 17.13 0.96 3.69
N PHE A 78 16.27 1.69 2.99
CA PHE A 78 16.53 3.08 2.63
C PHE A 78 15.23 3.87 2.52
N LYS A 79 15.31 5.18 2.76
CA LYS A 79 14.20 6.11 2.57
C LYS A 79 14.28 6.74 1.19
N ILE A 80 13.13 6.96 0.55
CA ILE A 80 13.02 7.58 -0.78
C ILE A 80 11.86 8.58 -0.80
N ASN A 81 11.94 9.57 -1.70
CA ASN A 81 10.80 10.40 -2.04
C ASN A 81 9.80 9.58 -2.88
N LEU A 82 8.66 9.24 -2.29
CA LEU A 82 7.61 8.44 -2.90
C LEU A 82 6.89 9.20 -4.02
N ASN A 83 6.74 10.53 -3.94
CA ASN A 83 6.18 11.32 -5.03
C ASN A 83 7.01 11.13 -6.31
N VAL A 84 8.33 11.34 -6.18
CA VAL A 84 9.28 11.20 -7.30
C VAL A 84 9.26 9.77 -7.85
N LEU A 85 9.25 8.76 -6.98
CA LEU A 85 9.16 7.36 -7.42
C LEU A 85 7.89 7.10 -8.24
N ILE A 86 6.72 7.56 -7.77
CA ILE A 86 5.45 7.38 -8.48
C ILE A 86 5.44 8.16 -9.81
N GLU A 87 5.96 9.39 -9.83
CA GLU A 87 6.09 10.20 -11.04
C GLU A 87 6.98 9.52 -12.09
N CYS A 88 8.14 8.98 -11.69
CA CYS A 88 9.03 8.23 -12.58
C CYS A 88 8.33 7.00 -13.16
N LEU A 89 7.53 6.28 -12.36
CA LEU A 89 6.78 5.11 -12.83
C LEU A 89 5.65 5.47 -13.81
N HIS A 90 5.22 6.73 -13.88
CA HIS A 90 4.21 7.23 -14.83
C HIS A 90 4.76 8.16 -15.91
N ILE A 91 6.07 8.13 -16.17
CA ILE A 91 6.66 9.05 -17.15
C ILE A 91 6.05 8.92 -18.56
N PHE A 92 5.59 7.72 -18.94
CA PHE A 92 4.93 7.45 -20.23
C PHE A 92 3.40 7.62 -20.20
N GLY A 93 2.85 8.26 -19.16
CA GLY A 93 1.43 8.50 -18.99
C GLY A 93 0.73 7.45 -18.12
N GLY A 94 -0.04 7.93 -17.13
CA GLY A 94 -0.71 7.10 -16.13
C GLY A 94 -2.16 6.70 -16.45
N SER A 95 -2.68 7.01 -17.64
CA SER A 95 -4.09 6.87 -18.00
C SER A 95 -4.30 5.94 -19.19
N GLU A 96 -5.07 4.85 -18.97
CA GLU A 96 -5.87 4.03 -19.92
C GLU A 96 -5.25 3.55 -21.25
N SER A 97 -4.03 3.95 -21.61
CA SER A 97 -3.31 3.38 -22.73
C SER A 97 -2.91 1.95 -22.37
N SER A 98 -3.15 1.02 -23.28
CA SER A 98 -2.72 -0.37 -23.18
C SER A 98 -1.20 -0.54 -23.31
N SER A 99 -0.41 0.53 -23.26
CA SER A 99 1.04 0.42 -23.38
C SER A 99 1.63 -0.27 -22.15
N HIS A 100 2.46 -1.27 -22.42
CA HIS A 100 3.27 -1.94 -21.42
C HIS A 100 4.55 -1.14 -21.23
N THR A 101 4.85 -0.80 -19.97
CA THR A 101 6.11 -0.16 -19.60
C THR A 101 6.94 -1.15 -18.80
N ALA A 102 7.94 -1.74 -19.43
CA ALA A 102 8.91 -2.56 -18.72
C ALA A 102 9.76 -1.69 -17.78
N LEU A 103 10.12 -2.23 -16.63
CA LEU A 103 10.89 -1.56 -15.58
C LEU A 103 12.05 -2.45 -15.16
N LYS A 104 13.25 -1.89 -15.05
CA LYS A 104 14.38 -2.47 -14.31
C LYS A 104 14.76 -1.49 -13.19
N MET A 105 14.77 -1.97 -11.96
CA MET A 105 15.23 -1.26 -10.77
C MET A 105 16.63 -1.75 -10.41
N CYS A 106 17.55 -0.83 -10.14
CA CYS A 106 18.91 -1.15 -9.70
C CYS A 106 19.29 -0.33 -8.47
N TYR A 107 19.89 -0.96 -7.47
CA TYR A 107 20.40 -0.26 -6.28
C TYR A 107 21.75 -0.86 -5.87
N ALA A 108 22.76 0.01 -5.73
CA ALA A 108 24.15 -0.37 -5.44
C ALA A 108 24.47 -0.48 -3.95
N GLY A 109 23.52 -0.14 -3.08
CA GLY A 109 23.69 -0.18 -1.64
C GLY A 109 23.71 1.18 -1.00
N HIS A 110 24.04 1.21 0.29
CA HIS A 110 24.00 2.41 1.13
C HIS A 110 24.78 3.57 0.49
N GLY A 111 24.18 4.76 0.48
CA GLY A 111 24.76 5.98 -0.11
C GLY A 111 24.58 6.14 -1.63
N PHE A 112 24.08 5.14 -2.35
CA PHE A 112 23.83 5.22 -3.79
C PHE A 112 22.35 5.47 -4.13
N PRO A 113 22.01 6.10 -5.27
CA PRO A 113 20.62 6.29 -5.66
C PRO A 113 19.94 4.99 -6.11
N LEU A 114 18.61 4.96 -6.03
CA LEU A 114 17.79 3.97 -6.73
C LEU A 114 17.69 4.37 -8.21
N LYS A 115 18.19 3.53 -9.10
CA LYS A 115 18.06 3.73 -10.55
C LYS A 115 16.86 2.98 -11.10
N LEU A 116 16.11 3.64 -11.97
CA LEU A 116 14.98 3.06 -12.70
C LEU A 116 15.27 3.17 -14.20
N LEU A 117 15.14 2.06 -14.91
CA LEU A 117 15.23 1.99 -16.37
C LEU A 117 13.85 1.56 -16.87
N LEU A 118 13.14 2.47 -17.54
CA LEU A 118 11.81 2.24 -18.08
C LEU A 118 11.88 2.15 -19.61
N ALA A 119 11.15 1.19 -20.19
CA ALA A 119 10.98 1.08 -21.63
C ALA A 119 9.53 0.90 -22.01
N GLU A 120 9.06 1.72 -22.94
CA GLU A 120 7.76 1.54 -23.57
C GLU A 120 7.89 0.67 -24.84
N ASP A 121 6.82 -0.03 -25.20
CA ASP A 121 6.73 -0.86 -26.42
C ASP A 121 7.13 -0.11 -27.71
N GLY A 122 7.02 1.23 -27.72
CA GLY A 122 7.49 2.10 -28.81
C GLY A 122 9.01 2.26 -28.93
N GLY A 123 9.79 1.59 -28.07
CA GLY A 123 11.26 1.61 -28.09
C GLY A 123 11.88 2.81 -27.38
N VAL A 124 11.08 3.66 -26.72
CA VAL A 124 11.56 4.79 -25.93
C VAL A 124 12.09 4.28 -24.59
N LEU A 125 13.32 4.67 -24.27
CA LEU A 125 14.00 4.34 -23.02
C LEU A 125 14.11 5.59 -22.14
N THR A 126 13.87 5.43 -20.84
CA THR A 126 14.08 6.46 -19.82
C THR A 126 14.88 5.90 -18.67
N GLU A 127 15.90 6.63 -18.23
CA GLU A 127 16.62 6.38 -16.98
C GLU A 127 16.25 7.46 -15.95
N CYS A 128 15.84 7.05 -14.75
CA CYS A 128 15.64 7.92 -13.60
C CYS A 128 16.63 7.55 -12.50
N SER A 129 17.19 8.55 -11.82
CA SER A 129 18.07 8.35 -10.66
C SER A 129 17.47 9.07 -9.47
N ILE A 130 17.00 8.30 -8.48
CA ILE A 130 16.32 8.84 -7.31
C ILE A 130 17.23 8.71 -6.10
N ASN A 131 17.52 9.84 -5.46
CA ASN A 131 18.37 9.86 -4.27
C ASN A 131 17.71 9.10 -3.10
N THR A 132 18.50 8.30 -2.40
CA THR A 132 18.09 7.63 -1.17
C THR A 132 18.57 8.40 0.06
N GLN A 133 17.91 8.19 1.19
CA GLN A 133 18.24 8.75 2.50
C GLN A 133 18.33 7.63 3.53
N ASP A 134 19.00 7.92 4.65
CA ASP A 134 18.97 7.03 5.81
C ASP A 134 17.53 6.89 6.32
N PRO A 135 17.08 5.66 6.62
CA PRO A 135 15.73 5.42 7.10
C PRO A 135 15.57 5.93 8.54
N GLU A 136 14.38 6.44 8.84
CA GLU A 136 13.95 6.73 10.22
C GLU A 136 13.40 5.44 10.86
N GLU A 137 13.46 5.34 12.19
CA GLU A 137 12.80 4.25 12.91
C GLU A 137 11.27 4.34 12.74
N ILE A 138 10.68 3.28 12.18
CA ILE A 138 9.23 3.10 12.12
C ILE A 138 8.70 2.44 13.38
N VAL A 139 7.45 2.73 13.73
CA VAL A 139 6.78 2.06 14.85
C VAL A 139 6.43 0.64 14.44
N ASP A 140 6.83 -0.32 15.27
CA ASP A 140 6.36 -1.69 15.16
C ASP A 140 4.99 -1.83 15.84
N PHE A 141 3.92 -1.83 15.04
CA PHE A 141 2.60 -2.24 15.49
C PHE A 141 2.59 -3.77 15.59
N ASN A 142 3.04 -4.33 16.71
CA ASN A 142 3.10 -5.77 16.89
C ASN A 142 1.70 -6.39 17.01
N PHE A 143 1.10 -6.73 15.86
CA PHE A 143 -0.18 -7.44 15.78
C PHE A 143 -0.04 -8.94 16.03
N THR A 144 1.14 -9.52 15.78
CA THR A 144 1.45 -10.95 15.90
C THR A 144 1.41 -11.48 17.33
N SER A 145 1.69 -10.64 18.33
CA SER A 145 1.57 -11.00 19.75
C SER A 145 0.24 -10.59 20.39
N SER A 146 -0.67 -10.00 19.63
CA SER A 146 -1.93 -9.48 20.18
C SER A 146 -3.01 -10.57 20.24
N GLU A 147 -3.69 -10.70 21.38
CA GLU A 147 -4.90 -11.51 21.47
C GLU A 147 -6.01 -10.83 20.67
N VAL A 148 -6.16 -11.21 19.40
CA VAL A 148 -7.26 -10.73 18.55
C VAL A 148 -8.59 -11.24 19.13
N ARG A 149 -9.28 -10.39 19.88
CA ARG A 149 -10.56 -10.72 20.55
C ARG A 149 -11.73 -10.80 19.58
N ASN A 150 -11.71 -9.98 18.53
CA ASN A 150 -12.73 -9.94 17.50
C ASN A 150 -12.08 -9.82 16.12
N LYS A 151 -12.62 -10.54 15.14
CA LYS A 151 -12.17 -10.59 13.75
C LYS A 151 -13.38 -10.67 12.84
N ILE A 152 -13.37 -9.85 11.79
CA ILE A 152 -14.36 -9.85 10.72
C ILE A 152 -13.62 -9.83 9.38
N ILE A 153 -14.05 -10.67 8.44
CA ILE A 153 -13.62 -10.62 7.04
C ILE A 153 -14.87 -10.36 6.23
N MET A 154 -14.83 -9.35 5.36
CA MET A 154 -15.97 -8.92 4.56
C MET A 154 -15.54 -8.57 3.13
N LYS A 155 -16.49 -8.66 2.20
CA LYS A 155 -16.30 -8.28 0.81
C LYS A 155 -15.94 -6.80 0.71
N SER A 156 -14.86 -6.50 0.01
CA SER A 156 -14.35 -5.15 -0.20
C SER A 156 -15.38 -4.20 -0.81
N ALA A 157 -16.25 -4.70 -1.70
CA ALA A 157 -17.32 -3.93 -2.32
C ALA A 157 -18.28 -3.31 -1.29
N ALA A 158 -18.62 -4.04 -0.23
CA ALA A 158 -19.54 -3.55 0.81
C ALA A 158 -18.96 -2.34 1.55
N LEU A 159 -17.66 -2.40 1.88
CA LEU A 159 -16.98 -1.27 2.52
C LEU A 159 -16.85 -0.09 1.56
N LYS A 160 -16.55 -0.32 0.29
CA LYS A 160 -16.46 0.75 -0.71
C LYS A 160 -17.74 1.57 -0.77
N ASP A 161 -18.90 0.91 -0.83
CA ASP A 161 -20.19 1.59 -0.90
C ASP A 161 -20.44 2.44 0.36
N VAL A 162 -20.13 1.89 1.54
CA VAL A 162 -20.23 2.64 2.80
C VAL A 162 -19.35 3.88 2.81
N PHE A 163 -18.06 3.75 2.47
CA PHE A 163 -17.12 4.86 2.50
C PHE A 163 -17.44 5.95 1.46
N GLN A 164 -18.17 5.63 0.40
CA GLN A 164 -18.69 6.61 -0.56
C GLN A 164 -19.90 7.39 -0.03
N GLU A 165 -20.66 6.81 0.89
CA GLU A 165 -21.90 7.40 1.44
C GLU A 165 -21.71 8.05 2.82
N LEU A 166 -20.51 7.96 3.42
CA LEU A 166 -20.26 8.53 4.75
C LEU A 166 -20.42 10.07 4.75
N ASP A 167 -21.01 10.57 5.84
CA ASP A 167 -21.09 12.01 6.11
C ASP A 167 -19.69 12.58 6.37
N MET A 168 -19.16 13.32 5.40
CA MET A 168 -17.85 13.98 5.46
C MET A 168 -17.80 15.17 6.42
N SER A 169 -18.93 15.58 7.01
CA SER A 169 -18.95 16.60 8.07
C SER A 169 -18.59 16.03 9.45
N SER A 170 -18.51 14.71 9.59
CA SER A 170 -18.06 14.08 10.83
C SER A 170 -16.54 13.95 10.87
N ASP A 171 -15.93 14.31 12.01
CA ASP A 171 -14.50 14.11 12.24
C ASP A 171 -14.17 12.67 12.63
N VAL A 172 -15.19 11.88 13.01
CA VAL A 172 -15.01 10.58 13.67
C VAL A 172 -15.90 9.53 13.03
N ILE A 173 -15.29 8.40 12.72
CA ILE A 173 -15.99 7.16 12.41
C ILE A 173 -15.89 6.21 13.61
N GLN A 174 -17.01 5.60 13.97
CA GLN A 174 -17.10 4.61 15.03
C GLN A 174 -17.35 3.23 14.42
N LEU A 175 -16.51 2.27 14.77
CA LEU A 175 -16.66 0.87 14.42
C LEU A 175 -17.09 0.11 15.67
N LEU A 176 -18.20 -0.62 15.58
CA LEU A 176 -18.73 -1.49 16.61
C LEU A 176 -18.69 -2.94 16.10
N LEU A 177 -18.13 -3.84 16.89
CA LEU A 177 -18.19 -5.28 16.66
C LEU A 177 -18.70 -5.97 17.93
N SER A 178 -19.75 -6.78 17.82
CA SER A 178 -20.52 -7.31 18.94
C SER A 178 -21.01 -8.75 18.68
N PRO A 179 -21.05 -9.63 19.69
CA PRO A 179 -21.63 -10.96 19.55
C PRO A 179 -23.15 -10.93 19.40
N ALA A 180 -23.80 -9.81 19.75
CA ALA A 180 -25.23 -9.58 19.61
C ALA A 180 -25.52 -8.44 18.61
N SER A 181 -26.75 -8.40 18.10
CA SER A 181 -27.25 -7.31 17.22
C SER A 181 -26.82 -5.93 17.73
N PRO A 182 -26.27 -5.05 16.86
CA PRO A 182 -26.26 -5.12 15.40
C PRO A 182 -25.12 -5.93 14.79
N TYR A 183 -24.34 -6.67 15.59
CA TYR A 183 -23.13 -7.38 15.17
C TYR A 183 -22.01 -6.44 14.73
N PHE A 184 -21.95 -6.07 13.46
CA PHE A 184 -20.99 -5.07 12.97
C PHE A 184 -21.72 -3.80 12.56
N ARG A 185 -21.27 -2.65 13.08
CA ARG A 185 -21.84 -1.33 12.74
C ARG A 185 -20.74 -0.33 12.47
N ILE A 186 -20.92 0.42 11.39
CA ILE A 186 -20.12 1.61 11.06
C ILE A 186 -21.00 2.83 11.33
N SER A 187 -20.46 3.86 11.99
CA SER A 187 -21.23 5.06 12.33
C SER A 187 -20.44 6.34 12.16
N THR A 188 -21.10 7.38 11.66
CA THR A 188 -20.59 8.75 11.62
C THR A 188 -21.56 9.68 12.35
N PHE A 189 -21.03 10.79 12.86
CA PHE A 189 -21.76 11.75 13.69
C PHE A 189 -21.49 13.15 13.14
N GLY A 190 -22.25 13.55 12.12
CA GLY A 190 -22.07 14.83 11.45
C GLY A 190 -23.13 15.85 11.86
N ASN A 191 -23.10 17.00 11.18
CA ASN A 191 -23.96 18.14 11.53
C ASN A 191 -25.45 17.86 11.31
N SER A 192 -25.77 16.98 10.37
CA SER A 192 -27.14 16.63 10.00
C SER A 192 -27.72 15.44 10.78
N GLY A 193 -26.94 14.86 11.69
CA GLY A 193 -27.34 13.72 12.51
C GLY A 193 -26.32 12.59 12.49
N SER A 194 -26.74 11.43 12.98
CA SER A 194 -25.91 10.21 13.01
C SER A 194 -26.34 9.27 11.90
N ILE A 195 -25.37 8.77 11.14
CA ILE A 195 -25.57 7.71 10.15
C ILE A 195 -25.05 6.40 10.74
N HIS A 196 -25.82 5.33 10.56
CA HIS A 196 -25.46 3.99 11.01
C HIS A 196 -25.64 3.00 9.86
N VAL A 197 -24.60 2.23 9.56
CA VAL A 197 -24.65 1.12 8.62
C VAL A 197 -24.40 -0.17 9.39
N ASP A 198 -25.37 -1.08 9.32
CA ASP A 198 -25.37 -2.34 10.08
C ASP A 198 -25.18 -3.54 9.16
N TYR A 199 -24.29 -4.43 9.56
CA TYR A 199 -24.04 -5.70 8.91
C TYR A 199 -24.40 -6.85 9.86
N PRO A 200 -25.57 -7.50 9.65
CA PRO A 200 -25.94 -8.71 10.36
C PRO A 200 -24.90 -9.82 10.19
N ARG A 201 -24.78 -10.70 11.19
CA ARG A 201 -23.82 -11.82 11.17
C ARG A 201 -23.93 -12.72 9.93
N ASP A 202 -25.14 -12.89 9.40
CA ASP A 202 -25.50 -13.73 8.26
C ASP A 202 -25.55 -12.95 6.92
N SER A 203 -25.08 -11.70 6.90
CA SER A 203 -24.96 -10.92 5.68
C SER A 203 -24.07 -11.62 4.66
N GLU A 204 -24.50 -11.68 3.39
CA GLU A 204 -23.68 -12.18 2.28
C GLU A 204 -22.40 -11.38 2.04
N MET A 205 -22.29 -10.20 2.65
CA MET A 205 -21.10 -9.36 2.62
C MET A 205 -20.04 -9.81 3.62
N ILE A 206 -20.39 -10.66 4.61
CA ILE A 206 -19.47 -11.17 5.62
C ILE A 206 -19.02 -12.58 5.25
N GLU A 207 -17.71 -12.79 5.17
CA GLU A 207 -17.09 -14.08 4.90
C GLU A 207 -16.64 -14.79 6.19
N THR A 208 -16.27 -14.03 7.21
CA THR A 208 -15.89 -14.56 8.53
C THR A 208 -16.34 -13.61 9.62
N PHE A 209 -16.96 -14.15 10.67
CA PHE A 209 -17.38 -13.40 11.84
C PHE A 209 -17.01 -14.13 13.13
N GLU A 210 -15.93 -13.68 13.76
CA GLU A 210 -15.43 -14.19 15.03
C GLU A 210 -15.49 -13.04 16.05
N CYS A 211 -16.48 -13.02 16.93
CA CYS A 211 -16.62 -11.96 17.92
C CYS A 211 -16.94 -12.55 19.29
N GLN A 212 -16.03 -12.32 20.25
CA GLN A 212 -16.13 -12.84 21.61
C GLN A 212 -16.71 -11.80 22.58
N GLN A 213 -16.50 -10.51 22.30
CA GLN A 213 -16.88 -9.41 23.17
C GLN A 213 -17.29 -8.18 22.37
N THR A 214 -18.24 -7.40 22.90
CA THR A 214 -18.58 -6.11 22.31
C THR A 214 -17.39 -5.15 22.44
N GLN A 215 -16.93 -4.62 21.31
CA GLN A 215 -15.89 -3.61 21.23
C GLN A 215 -16.34 -2.48 20.33
N SER A 216 -16.04 -1.26 20.75
CA SER A 216 -16.33 -0.05 20.00
C SER A 216 -15.08 0.82 19.98
N SER A 217 -14.61 1.13 18.77
CA SER A 217 -13.47 2.02 18.57
C SER A 217 -13.88 3.24 17.76
N ARG A 218 -13.42 4.42 18.18
CA ARG A 218 -13.57 5.67 17.44
C ARG A 218 -12.23 6.05 16.82
N GLN A 219 -12.27 6.42 15.55
CA GLN A 219 -11.09 6.76 14.77
C GLN A 219 -11.37 8.03 13.97
N ILE A 220 -10.32 8.77 13.62
CA ILE A 220 -10.47 9.98 12.79
C ILE A 220 -10.91 9.53 11.39
N GLN A 221 -12.02 10.10 10.91
CA GLN A 221 -12.65 9.67 9.66
C GLN A 221 -11.72 9.81 8.46
N ASN A 222 -10.95 10.90 8.39
CA ASN A 222 -10.01 11.13 7.28
C ASN A 222 -8.93 10.04 7.18
N ILE A 223 -8.40 9.58 8.32
CA ILE A 223 -7.39 8.52 8.38
C ILE A 223 -7.95 7.21 7.81
N ILE A 224 -9.17 6.87 8.20
CA ILE A 224 -9.84 5.65 7.75
C ILE A 224 -10.22 5.76 6.27
N ASN A 225 -10.76 6.90 5.83
CA ASN A 225 -11.07 7.12 4.42
C ASN A 225 -9.84 6.99 3.52
N GLU A 226 -8.68 7.50 3.95
CA GLU A 226 -7.43 7.32 3.21
C GLU A 226 -6.99 5.86 3.16
N ALA A 227 -7.06 5.14 4.28
CA ALA A 227 -6.69 3.73 4.33
C ALA A 227 -7.60 2.86 3.43
N PHE A 228 -8.90 3.12 3.44
CA PHE A 228 -9.88 2.31 2.73
C PHE A 228 -9.99 2.66 1.25
N ASN A 229 -10.14 3.93 0.87
CA ASN A 229 -10.26 4.32 -0.53
C ASN A 229 -9.05 3.91 -1.38
N LYS A 230 -7.86 3.83 -0.77
CA LYS A 230 -6.63 3.49 -1.47
C LYS A 230 -6.34 1.98 -1.48
N SER A 231 -6.67 1.24 -0.42
CA SER A 231 -6.54 -0.23 -0.38
C SER A 231 -7.49 -0.96 -1.34
N PHE A 232 -8.69 -0.41 -1.59
CA PHE A 232 -9.68 -1.04 -2.48
C PHE A 232 -9.35 -0.98 -3.97
N VAL A 233 -8.43 -0.09 -4.37
CA VAL A 233 -7.97 0.00 -5.76
C VAL A 233 -6.98 -1.12 -6.09
N CYS A 234 -6.33 -1.72 -5.09
CA CYS A 234 -5.24 -2.69 -5.30
C CYS A 234 -5.68 -4.17 -5.27
N LEU A 235 -6.92 -4.46 -4.86
CA LEU A 235 -7.49 -5.84 -4.80
C LEU A 235 -8.43 -6.15 -5.99
N LYS A 236 -8.43 -5.31 -7.02
CA LYS A 236 -9.19 -5.52 -8.26
C LYS A 236 -8.28 -5.94 -9.40
#